data_AF-A0A955E531-F1
#
_entry.id   AF-A0A955E531-F1
#
_cell.length_a   1.000
_cell.length_b   1.000
_cell.length_c   1.000
_cell.angle_alpha   90.00
_cell.angle_beta   90.00
_cell.angle_gamma   90.00
#
_symmetry.space_group_name_H-M   'P 1'
#
loop_
_entity.id
_entity.type
_entity.pdbx_description
1 polymer ?
#
loop_
_entity_poly.entity_id
_entity_poly.type
_entity_poly.pdbx_seq_one_letter_code
_entity_poly.pdbx_strand_id
1 'polypeptide(L)'
;MRRALIGMMIGSICSGAAFGQPAEHAPPPAAPGGMSESDARENSSESIRARLEISIERGEEQLARNRAALERLNDGESPASVLRAMRMDWQHGRQSEARRPEQPARGDRPLEEPPRERMDAIRAFIGEHIPELDEKMRALSKQDGAIADRLMGRLAPMVEEVMRAFEEDRAFGRLKLDEMRSGLGFVEAMRVYRSEINSASATEEDRAESREKLRKAAEARFDAQMRVREYEITMLTERLLDMSRTLSEMRSDRNDEIEQMIGAADGMGKPRRPIRRERTNDEQAPEEKSGDN
;
A
#
# COMPACT_ATOMS: atom_id res chain seq x y z
N MET A 1 32.70 -17.73 8.18
CA MET A 1 31.94 -16.45 8.29
C MET A 1 30.47 -16.70 7.95
N ARG A 2 29.58 -16.74 8.93
CA ARG A 2 28.13 -16.98 8.72
C ARG A 2 27.39 -15.64 8.84
N ARG A 3 26.87 -15.12 7.72
CA ARG A 3 26.03 -13.91 7.69
C ARG A 3 24.63 -14.25 8.20
N ALA A 4 24.19 -13.58 9.26
CA ALA A 4 22.83 -13.67 9.76
C ALA A 4 21.89 -12.87 8.83
N LEU A 5 20.95 -13.57 8.20
CA LEU A 5 19.88 -12.97 7.40
C LEU A 5 18.77 -12.51 8.36
N ILE A 6 18.68 -11.21 8.59
CA ILE A 6 17.58 -10.56 9.30
C ILE A 6 16.40 -10.49 8.32
N GLY A 7 15.37 -11.28 8.57
CA GLY A 7 14.12 -11.24 7.81
C GLY A 7 13.30 -10.01 8.20
N MET A 8 13.48 -8.92 7.44
CA MET A 8 12.63 -7.73 7.54
C MET A 8 11.33 -7.99 6.76
N MET A 9 10.24 -8.25 7.49
CA MET A 9 8.89 -8.19 6.93
C MET A 9 8.55 -6.72 6.66
N ILE A 10 8.77 -6.26 5.43
CA ILE A 10 8.25 -4.98 4.97
C ILE A 10 6.75 -5.20 4.70
N GLY A 11 5.94 -4.84 5.69
CA GLY A 11 4.51 -4.64 5.48
C GLY A 11 4.34 -3.50 4.48
N SER A 12 3.77 -3.82 3.32
CA SER A 12 3.34 -2.81 2.35
C SER A 12 2.19 -2.03 2.99
N ILE A 13 2.51 -0.85 3.52
CA ILE A 13 1.50 0.10 3.98
C ILE A 13 0.82 0.61 2.72
N CYS A 14 -0.41 0.15 2.48
CA CYS A 14 -1.29 0.72 1.45
C CYS A 14 -1.69 2.13 1.91
N SER A 15 -0.85 3.12 1.64
CA SER A 15 -1.19 4.54 1.77
C SER A 15 -2.09 4.94 0.61
N GLY A 16 -3.37 4.62 0.71
CA GLY A 16 -4.41 5.18 -0.16
C GLY A 16 -4.64 6.64 0.21
N ALA A 17 -3.91 7.56 -0.44
CA ALA A 17 -4.22 8.97 -0.38
C ALA A 17 -5.37 9.28 -1.35
N ALA A 18 -6.59 9.35 -0.82
CA ALA A 18 -7.74 9.86 -1.56
C ALA A 18 -7.56 11.37 -1.78
N PHE A 19 -7.04 11.77 -2.94
CA PHE A 19 -6.99 13.17 -3.36
C PHE A 19 -8.15 13.47 -4.30
N GLY A 20 -9.06 14.32 -3.82
CA GLY A 20 -10.32 14.66 -4.47
C GLY A 20 -10.18 15.33 -5.83
N GLN A 21 -11.12 14.98 -6.71
CA GLN A 21 -11.44 15.70 -7.94
C GLN A 21 -12.22 16.99 -7.64
N PRO A 22 -12.09 18.05 -8.46
CA PRO A 22 -12.95 19.22 -8.37
C PRO A 22 -14.37 18.87 -8.85
N ALA A 23 -15.31 18.76 -7.92
CA ALA A 23 -16.71 18.51 -8.22
C ALA A 23 -17.42 19.79 -8.68
N GLU A 24 -17.66 19.95 -9.98
CA GLU A 24 -18.70 20.84 -10.48
C GLU A 24 -20.07 20.18 -10.21
N HIS A 25 -20.86 20.78 -9.31
CA HIS A 25 -22.24 20.40 -8.96
C HIS A 25 -22.45 19.06 -8.20
N ALA A 26 -21.73 18.87 -7.09
CA ALA A 26 -22.22 18.00 -6.02
C ALA A 26 -23.18 18.76 -5.08
N PRO A 27 -24.28 18.15 -4.60
CA PRO A 27 -25.07 18.70 -3.50
C PRO A 27 -24.16 18.98 -2.30
N PRO A 28 -24.47 20.00 -1.45
CA PRO A 28 -23.62 20.35 -0.33
C PRO A 28 -23.32 19.08 0.49
N PRO A 29 -22.04 18.78 0.79
CA PRO A 29 -21.69 17.62 1.58
C PRO A 29 -22.51 17.70 2.87
N ALA A 30 -23.23 16.62 3.18
CA ALA A 30 -23.91 16.49 4.47
C ALA A 30 -22.90 16.89 5.54
N ALA A 31 -23.30 17.80 6.44
CA ALA A 31 -22.44 18.36 7.46
C ALA A 31 -21.57 17.25 8.06
N PRO A 32 -20.23 17.42 8.14
CA PRO A 32 -19.32 16.38 8.58
C PRO A 32 -19.90 15.78 9.86
N GLY A 33 -20.30 14.51 9.78
CA GLY A 33 -20.90 13.80 10.89
C GLY A 33 -19.98 14.02 12.09
N GLY A 34 -20.51 14.69 13.12
CA GLY A 34 -19.73 15.01 14.31
C GLY A 34 -19.02 13.75 14.75
N MET A 35 -17.70 13.85 15.01
CA MET A 35 -16.93 12.75 15.59
C MET A 35 -17.81 12.14 16.67
N SER A 36 -18.15 10.87 16.52
CA SER A 36 -19.02 10.21 17.49
C SER A 36 -18.43 10.45 18.87
N GLU A 37 -19.28 10.65 19.88
CA GLU A 37 -18.79 10.89 21.24
C GLU A 37 -17.85 9.76 21.74
N SER A 38 -17.87 8.59 21.10
CA SER A 38 -16.89 7.52 21.26
C SER A 38 -15.47 7.96 20.86
N ASP A 39 -15.32 8.59 19.70
CA ASP A 39 -14.03 8.94 19.10
C ASP A 39 -13.44 10.17 19.79
N ALA A 40 -14.30 11.06 20.29
CA ALA A 40 -13.89 12.18 21.15
C ALA A 40 -13.42 11.70 22.53
N ARG A 41 -14.00 10.63 23.09
CA ARG A 41 -13.56 10.03 24.36
C ARG A 41 -12.26 9.23 24.21
N GLU A 42 -12.07 8.54 23.09
CA GLU A 42 -10.83 7.79 22.83
C GLU A 42 -9.61 8.69 22.62
N ASN A 43 -9.81 9.95 22.22
CA ASN A 43 -8.77 10.95 22.00
C ASN A 43 -8.63 11.96 23.16
N SER A 44 -9.12 11.63 24.36
CA SER A 44 -8.93 12.49 25.52
C SER A 44 -7.44 12.62 25.88
N SER A 45 -7.04 13.77 26.41
CA SER A 45 -5.65 13.98 26.86
C SER A 45 -5.20 12.92 27.88
N GLU A 46 -6.14 12.36 28.64
CA GLU A 46 -5.90 11.32 29.64
C GLU A 46 -5.65 9.95 28.99
N SER A 47 -6.40 9.58 27.95
CA SER A 47 -6.16 8.34 27.20
C SER A 47 -4.82 8.36 26.47
N ILE A 48 -4.43 9.52 25.92
CA ILE A 48 -3.12 9.70 25.27
C ILE A 48 -2.00 9.60 26.31
N ARG A 49 -2.16 10.23 27.48
CA ARG A 49 -1.19 10.13 28.58
C ARG A 49 -1.00 8.69 29.03
N ALA A 50 -2.08 7.96 29.28
CA ALA A 50 -2.02 6.56 29.68
C ALA A 50 -1.34 5.67 28.62
N ARG A 51 -1.61 5.92 27.32
CA ARG A 51 -0.92 5.20 26.22
C ARG A 51 0.58 5.52 26.19
N LEU A 52 0.96 6.77 26.42
CA LEU A 52 2.36 7.18 26.48
C LEU A 52 3.07 6.58 27.69
N GLU A 53 2.43 6.55 28.87
CA GLU A 53 2.98 5.92 30.08
C GLU A 53 3.24 4.42 29.86
N ILE A 54 2.26 3.68 29.32
CA ILE A 54 2.44 2.27 28.94
C ILE A 54 3.57 2.10 27.92
N SER A 55 3.70 3.03 26.97
CA SER A 55 4.77 2.99 25.97
C SER A 55 6.15 3.24 26.58
N ILE A 56 6.25 4.14 27.57
CA ILE A 56 7.49 4.44 28.30
C ILE A 56 7.90 3.22 29.12
N GLU A 57 6.97 2.64 29.88
CA GLU A 57 7.22 1.44 30.70
C GLU A 57 7.76 0.28 29.85
N ARG A 58 7.15 0.03 28.68
CA ARG A 58 7.66 -0.97 27.72
C ARG A 58 9.07 -0.65 27.21
N GLY A 59 9.36 0.62 26.97
CA GLY A 59 10.69 1.07 26.56
C GLY A 59 11.74 0.83 27.66
N GLU A 60 11.39 1.12 28.91
CA GLU A 60 12.25 0.88 30.07
C GLU A 60 12.51 -0.60 30.29
N GLU A 61 11.49 -1.46 30.19
CA GLU A 61 11.68 -2.92 30.23
C GLU A 61 12.63 -3.40 29.13
N GLN A 62 12.47 -2.90 27.91
CA GLN A 62 13.32 -3.30 26.79
C GLN A 62 14.77 -2.84 26.97
N LEU A 63 14.97 -1.63 27.50
CA LEU A 63 16.30 -1.14 27.88
C LEU A 63 16.93 -1.98 28.99
N ALA A 64 16.15 -2.37 30.01
CA ALA A 64 16.62 -3.23 31.09
C ALA A 64 17.07 -4.60 30.56
N ARG A 65 16.30 -5.22 29.66
CA ARG A 65 16.67 -6.48 28.99
C ARG A 65 17.96 -6.35 28.17
N ASN A 66 18.11 -5.25 27.44
CA ASN A 66 19.33 -4.99 26.67
C ASN A 66 20.55 -4.77 27.58
N ARG A 67 20.39 -4.06 28.71
CA ARG A 67 21.46 -3.89 29.70
C ARG A 67 21.88 -5.22 30.30
N ALA A 68 20.93 -6.08 30.67
CA ALA A 68 21.23 -7.43 31.16
C ALA A 68 21.95 -8.30 30.09
N ALA A 69 21.57 -8.18 28.82
CA ALA A 69 22.26 -8.87 27.73
C ALA A 69 23.71 -8.37 27.55
N LEU A 70 23.95 -7.07 27.70
CA LEU A 70 25.30 -6.48 27.66
C LEU A 70 26.15 -6.91 28.85
N GLU A 71 25.58 -6.96 30.05
CA GLU A 71 26.26 -7.44 31.26
C GLU A 71 26.73 -8.88 31.08
N ARG A 72 25.86 -9.78 30.58
CA ARG A 72 26.22 -11.17 30.26
C ARG A 72 27.36 -11.30 29.24
N LEU A 73 27.38 -10.41 28.23
CA LEU A 73 28.49 -10.36 27.28
C LEU A 73 29.80 -9.90 27.93
N ASN A 74 29.74 -8.93 28.84
CA ASN A 74 30.90 -8.45 29.59
C ASN A 74 31.47 -9.51 30.54
N ASP A 75 30.60 -10.36 31.09
CA ASP A 75 30.99 -11.53 31.92
C ASP A 75 31.59 -12.68 31.09
N GLY A 76 31.72 -12.52 29.78
CA GLY A 76 32.35 -13.48 28.88
C GLY A 76 31.41 -14.56 28.35
N GLU A 77 30.09 -14.41 28.52
CA GLU A 77 29.14 -15.34 27.92
C GLU A 77 29.17 -15.26 26.40
N SER A 78 29.08 -16.42 25.73
CA SER A 78 29.14 -16.44 24.27
C SER A 78 27.96 -15.67 23.64
N PRO A 79 28.18 -14.89 22.57
CA PRO A 79 27.11 -14.15 21.88
C PRO A 79 25.94 -15.03 21.43
N ALA A 80 26.20 -16.28 21.06
CA ALA A 80 25.17 -17.23 20.66
C ALA A 80 24.22 -17.62 21.81
N SER A 81 24.74 -17.70 23.04
CA SER A 81 23.93 -17.98 24.24
C SER A 81 23.06 -16.77 24.59
N VAL A 82 23.64 -15.56 24.58
CA VAL A 82 22.90 -14.32 24.86
C VAL A 82 21.77 -14.11 23.85
N LEU A 83 22.03 -14.28 22.55
CA LEU A 83 20.98 -14.19 21.52
C LEU A 83 19.89 -15.26 21.67
N ARG A 84 20.25 -16.46 22.12
CA ARG A 84 19.27 -17.53 22.40
C ARG A 84 18.40 -17.17 23.60
N ALA A 85 18.99 -16.65 24.68
CA ALA A 85 18.26 -16.20 25.86
C ALA A 85 17.30 -15.05 25.51
N MET A 86 17.79 -14.03 24.79
CA MET A 86 16.95 -12.94 24.30
C MET A 86 15.78 -13.49 23.47
N ARG A 87 16.02 -14.42 22.53
CA ARG A 87 14.95 -15.01 21.71
C ARG A 87 13.86 -15.69 22.55
N MET A 88 14.21 -16.37 23.64
CA MET A 88 13.23 -16.99 24.52
C MET A 88 12.39 -15.96 25.27
N ASP A 89 13.00 -14.88 25.78
CA ASP A 89 12.27 -13.80 26.44
C ASP A 89 11.26 -13.11 25.50
N TRP A 90 11.62 -12.94 24.23
CA TRP A 90 10.71 -12.42 23.20
C TRP A 90 9.51 -13.35 22.94
N GLN A 91 9.72 -14.67 22.98
CA GLN A 91 8.63 -15.65 22.82
C GLN A 91 7.71 -15.65 24.04
N HIS A 92 8.25 -15.51 25.25
CA HIS A 92 7.46 -15.45 26.48
C HIS A 92 6.69 -14.13 26.64
N GLY A 93 7.28 -13.00 26.24
CA GLY A 93 6.59 -11.70 26.27
C GLY A 93 5.37 -11.64 25.33
N ARG A 94 5.41 -12.34 24.20
CA ARG A 94 4.23 -12.46 23.31
C ARG A 94 3.12 -13.35 23.88
N GLN A 95 3.46 -14.32 24.71
CA GLN A 95 2.46 -15.18 25.36
C GLN A 95 1.81 -14.52 26.58
N SER A 96 2.53 -13.63 27.29
CA SER A 96 1.93 -12.86 28.41
C SER A 96 1.03 -11.73 27.92
N GLU A 97 1.31 -11.12 26.76
CA GLU A 97 0.38 -10.16 26.12
C GLU A 97 -0.89 -10.81 25.54
N ALA A 98 -0.94 -12.15 25.41
CA ALA A 98 -2.15 -12.88 25.04
C ALA A 98 -3.22 -12.89 26.16
N ARG A 99 -2.90 -12.35 27.34
CA ARG A 99 -3.85 -12.00 28.41
C ARG A 99 -4.07 -10.49 28.52
N ARG A 100 -4.03 -9.74 27.41
CA ARG A 100 -4.74 -8.45 27.38
C ARG A 100 -6.20 -8.72 27.79
N PRO A 101 -6.78 -7.96 28.74
CA PRO A 101 -8.21 -8.04 29.02
C PRO A 101 -8.93 -7.92 27.68
N GLU A 102 -9.75 -8.93 27.36
CA GLU A 102 -10.47 -9.13 26.10
C GLU A 102 -10.67 -7.80 25.37
N GLN A 103 -9.73 -7.43 24.49
CA GLN A 103 -10.12 -6.60 23.38
C GLN A 103 -11.11 -7.51 22.65
N PRO A 104 -12.42 -7.17 22.61
CA PRO A 104 -13.43 -8.03 22.01
C PRO A 104 -12.85 -8.44 20.68
N ALA A 105 -12.59 -9.75 20.54
CA ALA A 105 -11.82 -10.32 19.43
C ALA A 105 -12.21 -9.56 18.19
N ARG A 106 -11.30 -8.73 17.66
CA ARG A 106 -11.60 -7.66 16.70
C ARG A 106 -12.59 -8.24 15.70
N GLY A 107 -13.85 -7.83 15.85
CA GLY A 107 -15.03 -8.67 15.63
C GLY A 107 -14.86 -9.79 14.62
N ASP A 108 -15.41 -10.96 14.94
CA ASP A 108 -16.31 -11.67 14.02
C ASP A 108 -17.45 -10.72 13.58
N ARG A 109 -17.13 -9.53 13.06
CA ARG A 109 -17.99 -8.90 12.08
C ARG A 109 -17.98 -9.92 10.96
N PRO A 110 -19.13 -10.50 10.60
CA PRO A 110 -19.23 -11.28 9.38
C PRO A 110 -18.54 -10.43 8.33
N LEU A 111 -17.43 -10.94 7.77
CA LEU A 111 -16.84 -10.31 6.60
C LEU A 111 -17.98 -10.29 5.62
N GLU A 112 -18.56 -9.10 5.41
CA GLU A 112 -19.68 -8.94 4.51
C GLU A 112 -19.22 -9.54 3.20
N GLU A 113 -19.85 -10.66 2.82
CA GLU A 113 -19.40 -11.40 1.66
C GLU A 113 -19.45 -10.42 0.50
N PRO A 114 -18.31 -10.18 -0.19
CA PRO A 114 -18.29 -9.23 -1.27
C PRO A 114 -19.36 -9.64 -2.29
N PRO A 115 -20.10 -8.67 -2.88
CA PRO A 115 -21.17 -8.98 -3.82
C PRO A 115 -20.70 -9.98 -4.89
N ARG A 116 -21.52 -10.98 -5.21
CA ARG A 116 -21.13 -12.06 -6.14
C ARG A 116 -20.63 -11.52 -7.48
N GLU A 117 -21.30 -10.51 -8.01
CA GLU A 117 -20.91 -9.82 -9.25
C GLU A 117 -19.47 -9.29 -9.22
N ARG A 118 -19.04 -8.77 -8.07
CA ARG A 118 -17.66 -8.28 -7.86
C ARG A 118 -16.66 -9.44 -7.92
N MET A 119 -16.98 -10.56 -7.28
CA MET A 119 -16.12 -11.76 -7.31
C MET A 119 -16.05 -12.37 -8.72
N ASP A 120 -17.14 -12.34 -9.48
CA ASP A 120 -17.18 -12.83 -10.86
C ASP A 120 -16.34 -11.94 -11.79
N ALA A 121 -16.40 -10.62 -11.63
CA ALA A 121 -15.55 -9.69 -12.37
C ALA A 121 -14.06 -9.92 -12.11
N ILE A 122 -13.68 -10.15 -10.84
CA ILE A 122 -12.30 -10.47 -10.45
C ILE A 122 -11.85 -11.80 -11.07
N ARG A 123 -12.71 -12.84 -11.03
CA ARG A 123 -12.38 -14.13 -11.66
C ARG A 123 -12.21 -14.00 -13.17
N ALA A 124 -13.07 -13.24 -13.83
CA ALA A 124 -12.95 -12.96 -15.26
C ALA A 124 -11.63 -12.23 -15.57
N PHE A 125 -11.28 -11.21 -14.79
CA PHE A 125 -10.02 -10.48 -14.94
C PHE A 125 -8.79 -11.38 -14.75
N ILE A 126 -8.79 -12.26 -13.73
CA ILE A 126 -7.71 -13.23 -13.52
C ILE A 126 -7.64 -14.21 -14.71
N GLY A 127 -8.77 -14.69 -15.21
CA GLY A 127 -8.81 -15.60 -16.37
C GLY A 127 -8.23 -14.97 -17.64
N GLU A 128 -8.53 -13.69 -17.88
CA GLU A 128 -8.03 -12.96 -19.04
C GLU A 128 -6.54 -12.60 -18.93
N HIS A 129 -6.14 -12.07 -17.78
CA HIS A 129 -4.81 -11.48 -17.62
C HIS A 129 -3.80 -12.38 -16.91
N ILE A 130 -4.20 -13.41 -16.17
CA ILE A 130 -3.28 -14.31 -15.45
C ILE A 130 -3.79 -15.76 -15.54
N PRO A 131 -3.77 -16.35 -16.75
CA PRO A 131 -4.37 -17.67 -16.98
C PRO A 131 -3.75 -18.76 -16.11
N GLU A 132 -2.45 -18.70 -15.83
CA GLU A 132 -1.77 -19.65 -14.93
C GLU A 132 -2.34 -19.61 -13.51
N LEU A 133 -2.74 -18.44 -13.02
CA LEU A 133 -3.35 -18.28 -11.70
C LEU A 133 -4.80 -18.78 -11.73
N ASP A 134 -5.57 -18.49 -12.78
CA ASP A 134 -6.93 -19.03 -12.93
C ASP A 134 -6.90 -20.57 -12.93
N GLU A 135 -5.99 -21.18 -13.66
CA GLU A 135 -5.83 -22.64 -13.68
C GLU A 135 -5.49 -23.19 -12.29
N LYS A 136 -4.53 -22.57 -11.59
CA LYS A 136 -4.18 -22.92 -10.20
C LYS A 136 -5.38 -22.79 -9.25
N MET A 137 -6.15 -21.72 -9.38
CA MET A 137 -7.35 -21.48 -8.56
C MET A 137 -8.44 -22.53 -8.82
N ARG A 138 -8.68 -22.89 -10.09
CA ARG A 138 -9.61 -23.96 -10.47
C ARG A 138 -9.16 -25.32 -9.95
N ALA A 139 -7.87 -25.63 -10.06
CA ALA A 139 -7.31 -26.87 -9.52
C ALA A 139 -7.46 -26.93 -7.99
N LEU A 140 -7.17 -25.83 -7.30
CA LEU A 140 -7.30 -25.73 -5.86
C LEU A 140 -8.76 -25.85 -5.40
N SER A 141 -9.69 -25.22 -6.12
CA SER A 141 -11.13 -25.30 -5.83
C SER A 141 -11.68 -26.73 -5.95
N LYS A 142 -11.16 -27.53 -6.89
CA LYS A 142 -11.50 -28.96 -7.01
C LYS A 142 -10.96 -29.81 -5.85
N GLN A 143 -9.83 -29.41 -5.26
CA GLN A 143 -9.21 -30.13 -4.15
C GLN A 143 -9.81 -29.73 -2.79
N ASP A 144 -9.93 -28.42 -2.56
CA ASP A 144 -10.48 -27.81 -1.34
C ASP A 144 -11.04 -26.41 -1.66
N GLY A 145 -12.37 -26.31 -1.77
CA GLY A 145 -13.06 -25.06 -2.05
C GLY A 145 -12.79 -23.97 -1.00
N ALA A 146 -12.69 -24.33 0.28
CA ALA A 146 -12.49 -23.35 1.35
C ALA A 146 -11.09 -22.71 1.27
N ILE A 147 -10.06 -23.47 0.87
CA ILE A 147 -8.72 -22.92 0.65
C ILE A 147 -8.71 -21.97 -0.56
N ALA A 148 -9.41 -22.34 -1.65
CA ALA A 148 -9.54 -21.47 -2.82
C ALA A 148 -10.25 -20.15 -2.47
N ASP A 149 -11.33 -20.20 -1.71
CA ASP A 149 -12.06 -18.99 -1.29
C ASP A 149 -11.20 -18.08 -0.39
N ARG A 150 -10.45 -18.66 0.57
CA ARG A 150 -9.50 -17.89 1.39
C ARG A 150 -8.35 -17.29 0.58
N LEU A 151 -7.93 -17.95 -0.49
CA LEU A 151 -6.92 -17.41 -1.39
C LEU A 151 -7.51 -16.25 -2.21
N MET A 152 -8.71 -16.41 -2.76
CA MET A 152 -9.43 -15.32 -3.45
C MET A 152 -9.65 -14.11 -2.55
N GLY A 153 -10.09 -14.29 -1.31
CA GLY A 153 -10.29 -13.18 -0.38
C GLY A 153 -9.01 -12.38 -0.09
N ARG A 154 -7.83 -13.02 -0.17
CA ARG A 154 -6.53 -12.35 -0.04
C ARG A 154 -6.07 -11.66 -1.33
N LEU A 155 -6.42 -12.21 -2.49
CA LEU A 155 -6.03 -11.68 -3.80
C LEU A 155 -6.95 -10.56 -4.28
N ALA A 156 -8.25 -10.63 -3.94
CA ALA A 156 -9.28 -9.72 -4.44
C ALA A 156 -8.91 -8.23 -4.30
N PRO A 157 -8.44 -7.72 -3.14
CA PRO A 157 -8.06 -6.31 -3.02
C PRO A 157 -6.92 -5.91 -3.97
N MET A 158 -5.96 -6.81 -4.20
CA MET A 158 -4.84 -6.55 -5.12
C MET A 158 -5.31 -6.55 -6.57
N VAL A 159 -6.18 -7.49 -6.96
CA VAL A 159 -6.72 -7.52 -8.32
C VAL A 159 -7.58 -6.30 -8.60
N GLU A 160 -8.38 -5.85 -7.64
CA GLU A 160 -9.16 -4.62 -7.76
C GLU A 160 -8.31 -3.36 -7.92
N GLU A 161 -7.17 -3.27 -7.22
CA GLU A 161 -6.21 -2.19 -7.42
C GLU A 161 -5.71 -2.17 -8.88
N VAL A 162 -5.38 -3.35 -9.43
CA VAL A 162 -4.95 -3.48 -10.83
C VAL A 162 -6.08 -3.12 -11.80
N MET A 163 -7.32 -3.59 -11.55
CA MET A 163 -8.49 -3.27 -12.38
C MET A 163 -8.73 -1.76 -12.43
N ARG A 164 -8.74 -1.08 -11.26
CA ARG A 164 -8.88 0.37 -11.19
C ARG A 164 -7.77 1.09 -11.93
N ALA A 165 -6.53 0.63 -11.78
CA ALA A 165 -5.41 1.18 -12.53
C ALA A 165 -5.63 1.06 -14.05
N PHE A 166 -6.18 -0.06 -14.55
CA PHE A 166 -6.53 -0.21 -15.97
C PHE A 166 -7.64 0.74 -16.45
N GLU A 167 -8.62 1.03 -15.60
CA GLU A 167 -9.72 1.96 -15.89
C GLU A 167 -9.22 3.41 -15.97
N GLU A 168 -8.33 3.80 -15.05
CA GLU A 168 -7.78 5.16 -14.97
C GLU A 168 -6.66 5.37 -16.01
N ASP A 169 -5.74 4.42 -16.13
CA ASP A 169 -4.56 4.49 -16.99
C ASP A 169 -4.06 3.09 -17.39
N ARG A 170 -4.32 2.72 -18.65
CA ARG A 170 -3.96 1.40 -19.18
C ARG A 170 -2.46 1.08 -19.12
N ALA A 171 -1.57 2.06 -19.23
CA ALA A 171 -0.13 1.84 -19.14
C ALA A 171 0.26 1.51 -17.68
N PHE A 172 -0.28 2.26 -16.73
CA PHE A 172 -0.09 2.00 -15.31
C PHE A 172 -0.68 0.65 -14.87
N GLY A 173 -1.88 0.31 -15.36
CA GLY A 173 -2.52 -0.99 -15.11
C GLY A 173 -1.64 -2.17 -15.52
N ARG A 174 -0.92 -2.07 -16.64
CA ARG A 174 0.05 -3.11 -17.06
C ARG A 174 1.23 -3.23 -16.12
N LEU A 175 1.77 -2.11 -15.62
CA LEU A 175 2.87 -2.13 -14.65
C LEU A 175 2.43 -2.75 -13.32
N LYS A 176 1.23 -2.41 -12.83
CA LYS A 176 0.64 -3.02 -11.63
C LYS A 176 0.36 -4.51 -11.78
N LEU A 177 -0.10 -4.93 -12.97
CA LEU A 177 -0.27 -6.34 -13.29
C LEU A 177 1.07 -7.10 -13.26
N ASP A 178 2.12 -6.53 -13.84
CA ASP A 178 3.48 -7.08 -13.78
C ASP A 178 4.01 -7.17 -12.34
N GLU A 179 3.82 -6.12 -11.54
CA GLU A 179 4.17 -6.11 -10.10
C GLU A 179 3.47 -7.25 -9.36
N MET A 180 2.16 -7.42 -9.58
CA MET A 180 1.38 -8.48 -8.96
C MET A 180 1.88 -9.87 -9.38
N ARG A 181 2.15 -10.10 -10.68
CA ARG A 181 2.69 -11.36 -11.19
C ARG A 181 4.06 -11.68 -10.59
N SER A 182 4.97 -10.72 -10.55
CA SER A 182 6.29 -10.89 -9.93
C SER A 182 6.17 -11.17 -8.43
N GLY A 183 5.21 -10.52 -7.74
CA GLY A 183 4.89 -10.79 -6.35
C GLY A 183 4.44 -12.24 -6.10
N LEU A 184 3.55 -12.76 -6.94
CA LEU A 184 3.08 -14.15 -6.88
C LEU A 184 4.23 -15.14 -7.14
N GLY A 185 5.02 -14.91 -8.20
CA GLY A 185 6.18 -15.74 -8.52
C GLY A 185 7.21 -15.80 -7.38
N PHE A 186 7.43 -14.67 -6.70
CA PHE A 186 8.29 -14.63 -5.51
C PHE A 186 7.76 -15.49 -4.35
N VAL A 187 6.45 -15.44 -4.06
CA VAL A 187 5.85 -16.26 -3.00
C VAL A 187 5.97 -17.75 -3.32
N GLU A 188 5.78 -18.14 -4.57
CA GLU A 188 5.95 -19.52 -5.02
C GLU A 188 7.40 -19.99 -4.89
N ALA A 189 8.36 -19.20 -5.37
CA ALA A 189 9.79 -19.52 -5.24
C ALA A 189 10.21 -19.62 -3.76
N MET A 190 9.67 -18.75 -2.89
CA MET A 190 9.93 -18.80 -1.46
C MET A 190 9.37 -20.09 -0.82
N ARG A 191 8.18 -20.54 -1.25
CA ARG A 191 7.59 -21.80 -0.78
C ARG A 191 8.45 -23.00 -1.19
N VAL A 192 8.90 -23.06 -2.44
CA VAL A 192 9.78 -24.13 -2.95
C VAL A 192 11.09 -24.14 -2.16
N TYR A 193 11.75 -23.00 -2.02
CA TYR A 193 13.00 -22.88 -1.25
C TYR A 193 12.83 -23.36 0.21
N ARG A 194 11.74 -22.98 0.88
CA ARG A 194 11.44 -23.46 2.23
C ARG A 194 11.15 -24.96 2.29
N SER A 195 10.55 -25.53 1.26
CA SER A 195 10.34 -26.98 1.17
C SER A 195 11.69 -27.71 1.08
N GLU A 196 12.56 -27.28 0.15
CA GLU A 196 13.85 -27.95 -0.09
C GLU A 196 14.82 -27.82 1.09
N ILE A 197 14.88 -26.66 1.76
CA ILE A 197 15.79 -26.49 2.89
C ILE A 197 15.38 -27.31 4.12
N ASN A 198 14.08 -27.62 4.27
CA ASN A 198 13.56 -28.40 5.39
C ASN A 198 13.41 -29.90 5.06
N SER A 199 13.56 -30.28 3.79
CA SER A 199 13.46 -31.66 3.36
C SER A 199 14.74 -32.44 3.67
N ALA A 200 14.58 -33.57 4.35
CA ALA A 200 15.68 -34.50 4.62
C ALA A 200 16.19 -35.22 3.35
N SER A 201 15.34 -35.32 2.31
CA SER A 201 15.69 -35.97 1.05
C SER A 201 16.25 -35.01 0.00
N ALA A 202 16.23 -33.69 0.25
CA ALA A 202 16.77 -32.72 -0.69
C ALA A 202 18.29 -32.82 -0.77
N THR A 203 18.81 -32.88 -2.00
CA THR A 203 20.24 -32.83 -2.28
C THR A 203 20.78 -31.40 -2.11
N GLU A 204 22.10 -31.24 -2.09
CA GLU A 204 22.69 -29.89 -2.07
C GLU A 204 22.43 -29.13 -3.37
N GLU A 205 22.29 -29.85 -4.49
CA GLU A 205 21.93 -29.30 -5.78
C GLU A 205 20.50 -28.73 -5.77
N ASP A 206 19.52 -29.46 -5.21
CA ASP A 206 18.13 -28.99 -5.08
C ASP A 206 18.05 -27.69 -4.24
N ARG A 207 18.84 -27.62 -3.16
CA ARG A 207 18.93 -26.42 -2.32
C ARG A 207 19.58 -25.25 -3.04
N ALA A 208 20.60 -25.50 -3.85
CA ALA A 208 21.25 -24.47 -4.66
C ALA A 208 20.31 -23.95 -5.75
N GLU A 209 19.62 -24.84 -6.46
CA GLU A 209 18.68 -24.49 -7.52
C GLU A 209 17.48 -23.69 -6.97
N SER A 210 16.86 -24.15 -5.88
CA SER A 210 15.76 -23.44 -5.25
C SER A 210 16.17 -22.07 -4.69
N ARG A 211 17.40 -21.93 -4.18
CA ARG A 211 17.96 -20.63 -3.78
C ARG A 211 18.11 -19.69 -4.98
N GLU A 212 18.62 -20.19 -6.10
CA GLU A 212 18.80 -19.40 -7.32
C GLU A 212 17.44 -18.97 -7.91
N LYS A 213 16.44 -19.86 -7.92
CA LYS A 213 15.06 -19.52 -8.30
C LYS A 213 14.49 -18.40 -7.42
N LEU A 214 14.69 -18.49 -6.10
CA LEU A 214 14.25 -17.45 -5.17
C LEU A 214 14.97 -16.11 -5.42
N ARG A 215 16.27 -16.13 -5.71
CA ARG A 215 17.03 -14.92 -6.05
C ARG A 215 16.47 -14.24 -7.30
N LYS A 216 16.30 -14.99 -8.39
CA LYS A 216 15.73 -14.45 -9.64
C LYS A 216 14.33 -13.89 -9.45
N ALA A 217 13.48 -14.56 -8.69
CA ALA A 217 12.14 -14.06 -8.40
C ALA A 217 12.16 -12.79 -7.53
N ALA A 218 13.14 -12.67 -6.62
CA ALA A 218 13.33 -11.46 -5.82
C ALA A 218 13.77 -10.27 -6.69
N GLU A 219 14.70 -10.49 -7.62
CA GLU A 219 15.16 -9.49 -8.60
C GLU A 219 13.99 -9.02 -9.47
N ALA A 220 13.24 -9.95 -10.09
CA ALA A 220 12.09 -9.60 -10.93
C ALA A 220 11.00 -8.83 -10.17
N ARG A 221 10.79 -9.15 -8.88
CA ARG A 221 9.87 -8.39 -8.03
C ARG A 221 10.39 -6.98 -7.76
N PHE A 222 11.67 -6.83 -7.41
CA PHE A 222 12.27 -5.53 -7.17
C PHE A 222 12.18 -4.64 -8.42
N ASP A 223 12.53 -5.17 -9.58
CA ASP A 223 12.49 -4.43 -10.84
C ASP A 223 11.06 -4.02 -11.22
N ALA A 224 10.08 -4.89 -11.03
CA ALA A 224 8.68 -4.55 -11.27
C ALA A 224 8.18 -3.44 -10.32
N GLN A 225 8.57 -3.50 -9.04
CA GLN A 225 8.27 -2.44 -8.08
C GLN A 225 8.92 -1.12 -8.47
N MET A 226 10.18 -1.14 -8.87
CA MET A 226 10.90 0.06 -9.33
C MET A 226 10.20 0.72 -10.51
N ARG A 227 9.80 -0.05 -11.54
CA ARG A 227 9.06 0.48 -12.70
C ARG A 227 7.74 1.14 -12.31
N VAL A 228 6.98 0.53 -11.40
CA VAL A 228 5.74 1.14 -10.87
C VAL A 228 6.03 2.45 -10.16
N ARG A 229 7.07 2.51 -9.32
CA ARG A 229 7.44 3.74 -8.60
C ARG A 229 7.95 4.84 -9.52
N GLU A 230 8.76 4.51 -10.52
CA GLU A 230 9.23 5.47 -11.52
C GLU A 230 8.06 6.10 -12.28
N TYR A 231 7.07 5.29 -12.68
CA TYR A 231 5.86 5.78 -13.33
C TYR A 231 5.03 6.70 -12.41
N GLU A 232 4.80 6.30 -11.16
CA GLU A 232 4.09 7.12 -10.17
C GLU A 232 4.80 8.46 -9.94
N ILE A 233 6.13 8.46 -9.86
CA ILE A 233 6.93 9.69 -9.72
C ILE A 233 6.73 10.61 -10.92
N THR A 234 6.76 10.08 -12.15
CA THR A 234 6.52 10.87 -13.36
C THR A 234 5.13 11.50 -13.34
N MET A 235 4.08 10.70 -13.08
CA MET A 235 2.69 11.19 -13.00
C MET A 235 2.51 12.28 -11.94
N LEU A 236 3.08 12.09 -10.74
CA LEU A 236 3.02 13.07 -9.67
C LEU A 236 3.78 14.35 -10.03
N THR A 237 4.90 14.24 -10.73
CA THR A 237 5.69 15.38 -11.19
C THR A 237 4.90 16.21 -12.19
N GLU A 238 4.27 15.58 -13.18
CA GLU A 238 3.42 16.25 -14.16
C GLU A 238 2.25 16.99 -13.49
N ARG A 239 1.57 16.33 -12.54
CA ARG A 239 0.49 16.95 -11.77
C ARG A 239 0.97 18.16 -10.96
N LEU A 240 2.15 18.08 -10.35
CA LEU A 240 2.72 19.22 -9.61
C LEU A 240 3.06 20.39 -10.55
N LEU A 241 3.56 20.11 -11.74
CA LEU A 241 3.83 21.14 -12.75
C LEU A 241 2.53 21.82 -13.21
N ASP A 242 1.46 21.05 -13.42
CA ASP A 242 0.14 21.58 -13.79
C ASP A 242 -0.47 22.45 -12.68
N MET A 243 -0.42 22.00 -11.43
CA MET A 243 -0.85 22.79 -10.28
C MET A 243 -0.02 24.07 -10.12
N SER A 244 1.30 24.01 -10.35
CA SER A 244 2.18 25.17 -10.31
C SER A 244 1.83 26.19 -11.39
N ARG A 245 1.54 25.72 -12.62
CA ARG A 245 1.06 26.55 -13.72
C ARG A 245 -0.26 27.24 -13.36
N THR A 246 -1.24 26.48 -12.87
CA THR A 246 -2.53 27.01 -12.42
C THR A 246 -2.37 28.08 -11.34
N LEU A 247 -1.50 27.85 -10.35
CA LEU A 247 -1.21 28.85 -9.32
C LEU A 247 -0.52 30.09 -9.88
N SER A 248 0.35 29.94 -10.88
CA SER A 248 0.99 31.06 -11.55
C SER A 248 -0.03 31.90 -12.32
N GLU A 249 -0.98 31.27 -13.01
CA GLU A 249 -2.10 31.93 -13.71
C GLU A 249 -2.99 32.70 -12.70
N MET A 250 -3.38 32.06 -11.60
CA MET A 250 -4.14 32.74 -10.54
C MET A 250 -3.38 33.95 -9.95
N ARG A 251 -2.05 33.85 -9.83
CA ARG A 251 -1.22 34.95 -9.34
C ARG A 251 -1.11 36.09 -10.33
N SER A 252 -1.05 35.82 -11.64
CA SER A 252 -1.06 36.87 -12.66
C SER A 252 -2.40 37.59 -12.70
N ASP A 253 -3.50 36.84 -12.52
CA ASP A 253 -4.86 37.35 -12.61
C ASP A 253 -5.32 38.04 -11.31
N ARG A 254 -4.55 37.92 -10.22
CA ARG A 254 -4.88 38.42 -8.88
C ARG A 254 -5.30 39.89 -8.86
N ASN A 255 -4.57 40.78 -9.54
CA ASN A 255 -4.89 42.21 -9.49
C ASN A 255 -6.20 42.50 -10.25
N ASP A 256 -6.43 41.84 -11.37
CA ASP A 256 -7.68 41.97 -12.14
C ASP A 256 -8.88 41.46 -11.34
N GLU A 257 -8.72 40.37 -10.58
CA GLU A 257 -9.74 39.87 -9.65
C GLU A 257 -10.00 40.86 -8.50
N ILE A 258 -8.95 41.45 -7.93
CA ILE A 258 -9.08 42.47 -6.87
C ILE A 258 -9.82 43.70 -7.37
N GLU A 259 -9.48 44.22 -8.55
CA GLU A 259 -10.16 45.36 -9.16
C GLU A 259 -11.63 45.05 -9.48
N GLN A 260 -11.93 43.84 -9.94
CA GLN A 260 -13.32 43.39 -10.13
C GLN A 260 -14.10 43.35 -8.82
N MET A 261 -13.49 42.88 -7.73
CA MET A 261 -14.12 42.86 -6.41
C MET A 261 -14.37 44.27 -5.86
N ILE A 262 -13.40 45.18 -5.98
CA ILE A 262 -13.54 46.59 -5.57
C ILE A 262 -14.64 47.28 -6.38
N GLY A 263 -14.60 47.16 -7.71
CA GLY A 263 -15.61 47.77 -8.58
C GLY A 263 -17.03 47.25 -8.35
N ALA A 264 -17.18 45.99 -7.93
CA ALA A 264 -18.47 45.42 -7.54
C ALA A 264 -18.99 46.00 -6.20
N ALA A 265 -18.10 46.27 -5.24
CA ALA A 265 -18.45 46.84 -3.95
C ALA A 265 -18.86 48.32 -4.05
N ASP A 266 -18.23 49.08 -4.94
CA ASP A 266 -18.52 50.51 -5.16
C ASP A 266 -19.86 50.77 -5.88
N GLY A 267 -20.58 49.73 -6.30
CA GLY A 267 -21.88 49.85 -6.96
C GLY A 267 -21.83 50.45 -8.37
N MET A 268 -20.64 50.71 -8.92
CA MET A 268 -20.45 51.38 -10.21
C MET A 268 -20.43 50.42 -11.42
N GLY A 269 -20.54 49.11 -11.21
CA GLY A 269 -20.59 48.14 -12.31
C GLY A 269 -21.52 47.00 -12.01
N LYS A 270 -22.50 46.73 -12.91
CA LYS A 270 -23.08 45.38 -12.98
C LYS A 270 -21.90 44.42 -13.16
N PRO A 271 -21.81 43.33 -12.38
CA PRO A 271 -20.70 42.39 -12.50
C PRO A 271 -20.61 41.99 -13.97
N ARG A 272 -19.54 42.42 -14.66
CA ARG A 272 -19.21 41.84 -15.95
C ARG A 272 -18.98 40.39 -15.61
N ARG A 273 -19.92 39.52 -16.02
CA ARG A 273 -19.73 38.07 -15.91
C ARG A 273 -18.31 37.83 -16.38
N PRO A 274 -17.48 37.09 -15.61
CA PRO A 274 -16.15 36.77 -16.06
C PRO A 274 -16.33 36.31 -17.50
N ILE A 275 -15.67 36.99 -18.43
CA ILE A 275 -15.55 36.47 -19.78
C ILE A 275 -14.87 35.15 -19.52
N ARG A 276 -15.66 34.06 -19.46
CA ARG A 276 -15.15 32.71 -19.50
C ARG A 276 -14.35 32.78 -20.78
N ARG A 277 -13.03 32.99 -20.65
CA ARG A 277 -12.12 32.81 -21.75
C ARG A 277 -12.42 31.36 -22.08
N GLU A 278 -13.29 31.16 -23.07
CA GLU A 278 -13.39 29.90 -23.75
C GLU A 278 -11.92 29.63 -24.02
N ARG A 279 -11.35 28.64 -23.31
CA ARG A 279 -10.04 28.11 -23.65
C ARG A 279 -10.27 27.64 -25.06
N THR A 280 -10.02 28.52 -26.03
CA THR A 280 -10.02 28.20 -27.43
C THR A 280 -8.93 27.16 -27.49
N ASN A 281 -9.32 25.89 -27.61
CA ASN A 281 -8.45 24.75 -27.87
C ASN A 281 -7.75 24.88 -29.25
N ASP A 282 -7.58 26.10 -29.75
CA ASP A 282 -6.92 26.47 -31.00
C ASP A 282 -5.39 26.58 -30.85
N GLU A 283 -4.83 26.14 -29.72
CA GLU A 283 -3.46 25.62 -29.71
C GLU A 283 -3.46 24.25 -30.39
N GLN A 284 -3.74 24.28 -31.70
CA GLN A 284 -3.51 23.20 -32.63
C GLN A 284 -2.06 22.76 -32.46
N ALA A 285 -1.89 21.50 -32.06
CA ALA A 285 -0.60 20.82 -32.12
C ALA A 285 0.02 21.09 -33.50
N PRO A 286 1.31 21.48 -33.59
CA PRO A 286 1.96 21.66 -34.87
C PRO A 286 1.82 20.36 -35.65
N GLU A 287 1.19 20.43 -36.84
CA GLU A 287 1.14 19.34 -37.79
C GLU A 287 2.58 18.85 -38.00
N GLU A 288 2.91 17.69 -37.44
CA GLU A 288 4.09 16.93 -37.83
C GLU A 288 3.90 16.60 -39.31
N LYS A 289 4.52 17.41 -40.16
CA LYS A 289 4.72 17.10 -41.57
C LYS A 289 5.48 15.78 -41.64
N SER A 290 4.73 14.70 -41.80
CA SER A 290 5.16 13.43 -42.36
C SER A 290 5.97 13.72 -43.62
N GLY A 291 7.29 13.66 -43.49
CA GLY A 291 8.21 13.57 -44.60
C GLY A 291 8.34 12.11 -44.98
N ASP A 292 7.73 11.73 -46.10
CA ASP A 292 8.08 10.52 -46.83
C ASP A 292 9.56 10.58 -47.26
N ASN A 293 10.32 9.53 -46.90
CA ASN A 293 11.55 9.11 -47.59
C ASN A 293 11.76 7.61 -47.34
#